data_AF-A0A7L4F5K9-F1
#
_entry.id   AF-A0A7L4F5K9-F1
#
_cell.length_a   1.000
_cell.length_b   1.000
_cell.length_c   1.000
_cell.angle_alpha   90.00
_cell.angle_beta   90.00
_cell.angle_gamma   90.00
#
_symmetry.space_group_name_H-M   'P 1'
#
loop_
_entity.id
_entity.type
_entity.pdbx_description
1 polymer ?
#
loop_
_entity_poly.entity_id
_entity_poly.type
_entity_poly.pdbx_seq_one_letter_code
_entity_poly.pdbx_strand_id
1 'polypeptide(L)' 'QTVEVDGLSYRLEGLKKFTKYTLRFLAYNRYGPGVSSGEVTVTTLSDSECGPQTIVSITGF' A
#
# COMPACT_ATOMS: atom_id res chain seq x y z
N GLN A 1 8.00 -27.05 0.79
CA GLN A 1 7.11 -26.36 -0.16
C GLN A 1 7.46 -24.88 -0.10
N THR A 2 8.15 -24.36 -1.12
CA THR A 2 8.56 -22.95 -1.17
C THR A 2 7.57 -22.22 -2.04
N VAL A 3 6.80 -21.32 -1.46
CA VAL A 3 5.94 -20.40 -2.21
C VAL A 3 6.79 -19.19 -2.53
N GLU A 4 7.17 -19.01 -3.79
CA GLU A 4 7.73 -17.74 -4.25
C GLU A 4 6.58 -16.73 -4.34
N VAL A 5 6.64 -15.70 -3.49
CA VAL A 5 5.70 -14.58 -3.53
C VAL A 5 6.25 -13.57 -4.53
N ASP A 6 5.68 -13.54 -5.72
CA ASP A 6 6.02 -12.53 -6.71
C ASP A 6 5.33 -11.20 -6.37
N GLY A 7 6.03 -10.40 -5.55
CA GLY A 7 5.70 -9.00 -5.25
C GLY A 7 4.89 -8.77 -3.96
N LEU A 8 5.53 -8.15 -2.96
CA LEU A 8 4.90 -7.59 -1.75
C LEU A 8 4.48 -6.11 -1.93
N SER A 9 4.44 -5.62 -3.16
CA SER A 9 4.23 -4.21 -3.47
C SER A 9 3.17 -4.00 -4.54
N TYR A 10 2.43 -2.90 -4.42
CA TYR A 10 1.42 -2.49 -5.38
C TYR A 10 1.49 -0.97 -5.60
N ARG A 11 1.40 -0.53 -6.85
CA ARG A 11 1.39 0.90 -7.20
C ARG A 11 -0.05 1.38 -7.43
N LEU A 12 -0.52 2.26 -6.55
CA LEU A 12 -1.82 2.92 -6.70
C LEU A 12 -1.65 4.17 -7.57
N GLU A 13 -2.40 4.26 -8.67
CA GLU A 13 -2.36 5.37 -9.62
C GLU A 13 -3.72 6.09 -9.69
N GLY A 14 -3.74 7.30 -10.25
CA GLY A 14 -4.97 8.07 -10.47
C GLY A 14 -5.58 8.68 -9.19
N LEU A 15 -4.82 8.76 -8.09
CA LEU A 15 -5.27 9.40 -6.85
C LEU A 15 -5.35 10.93 -7.02
N LYS A 16 -6.30 11.56 -6.33
CA LYS A 16 -6.40 13.03 -6.27
C LYS A 16 -5.18 13.58 -5.53
N LYS A 17 -4.60 14.65 -6.04
CA LYS A 17 -3.50 15.39 -5.39
C LYS A 17 -3.98 16.02 -4.09
N PHE A 18 -3.03 16.28 -3.17
CA PHE A 18 -3.29 16.91 -1.87
C PHE A 18 -4.49 16.31 -1.12
N THR A 19 -4.70 15.00 -1.25
CA THR A 19 -5.83 14.28 -0.66
C THR A 19 -5.32 13.22 0.30
N LYS A 20 -5.95 13.16 1.48
CA LYS A 20 -5.67 12.15 2.50
C LYS A 20 -6.44 10.87 2.18
N TYR A 21 -5.74 9.76 2.12
CA TYR A 21 -6.28 8.43 1.91
C TYR A 21 -6.00 7.53 3.10
N THR A 22 -6.99 6.71 3.43
CA THR A 22 -6.92 5.65 4.43
C THR A 22 -6.97 4.32 3.68
N LEU A 23 -5.96 3.47 3.89
CA LEU A 23 -5.78 2.20 3.18
C LEU A 23 -5.80 1.02 4.15
N ARG A 24 -6.36 -0.10 3.71
CA ARG A 24 -6.34 -1.39 4.40
C ARG A 24 -6.14 -2.52 3.40
N PHE A 25 -5.36 -3.52 3.77
CA PHE A 25 -5.05 -4.68 2.95
C PHE A 25 -5.71 -5.93 3.52
N LEU A 26 -6.13 -6.83 2.63
CA LEU A 26 -6.71 -8.12 2.95
C LEU A 26 -6.02 -9.17 2.09
N ALA A 27 -5.35 -10.13 2.74
CA ALA A 27 -4.77 -11.26 2.03
C ALA A 27 -5.87 -12.21 1.57
N TYR A 28 -5.78 -12.76 0.37
CA TYR A 28 -6.69 -13.79 -0.13
C TYR A 28 -5.90 -15.04 -0.51
N ASN A 29 -6.34 -16.21 -0.05
CA ASN A 29 -5.81 -17.50 -0.48
C ASN A 29 -6.96 -18.43 -0.93
N ARG A 30 -6.66 -19.67 -1.31
CA ARG A 30 -7.66 -20.64 -1.79
C ARG A 30 -8.77 -21.00 -0.79
N TYR A 31 -8.57 -20.71 0.50
CA TYR A 31 -9.54 -20.94 1.57
C TYR A 31 -10.36 -19.70 1.90
N GLY A 32 -10.07 -18.56 1.26
CA GLY A 32 -10.80 -17.31 1.44
C GLY A 32 -9.92 -16.15 1.93
N PRO A 33 -10.54 -15.06 2.41
CA PRO A 33 -9.84 -13.92 2.95
C PRO A 33 -9.15 -14.25 4.28
N GLY A 34 -7.92 -13.77 4.45
CA GLY A 34 -7.17 -13.78 5.70
C GLY A 34 -7.56 -12.60 6.60
N VAL A 35 -6.70 -12.29 7.58
CA VAL A 35 -6.95 -11.19 8.50
C VAL A 35 -6.65 -9.84 7.85
N SER A 36 -7.46 -8.86 8.23
CA SER A 36 -7.21 -7.42 8.11
C SER A 36 -5.78 -6.95 8.39
N SER A 37 -5.11 -6.22 7.50
CA SER A 37 -4.04 -5.33 7.99
C SER A 37 -4.62 -4.25 8.93
N GLY A 38 -3.74 -3.57 9.67
CA GLY A 38 -4.05 -2.28 10.27
C GLY A 38 -4.32 -1.21 9.21
N GLU A 39 -4.87 -0.08 9.64
CA GLU A 39 -5.08 1.09 8.79
C GLU A 39 -3.75 1.83 8.54
N VAL A 40 -3.51 2.22 7.29
CA VAL A 40 -2.39 3.09 6.92
C VAL A 40 -2.95 4.36 6.29
N THR A 41 -2.57 5.50 6.85
CA THR A 41 -2.95 6.82 6.35
C THR A 41 -1.81 7.43 5.54
N VAL A 42 -2.09 7.89 4.33
CA VAL A 42 -1.14 8.59 3.46
C VAL A 42 -1.77 9.83 2.86
N THR A 43 -0.97 10.85 2.59
CA THR A 43 -1.41 12.07 1.88
C THR A 43 -0.63 12.17 0.58
N THR A 44 -1.33 12.27 -0.54
CA THR A 44 -0.70 12.48 -1.85
C THR A 44 -0.09 13.87 -1.93
N LEU A 45 1.02 14.00 -2.65
CA LEU A 45 1.67 15.29 -2.90
C LEU A 45 0.74 16.28 -3.65
N SER A 46 0.99 17.56 -3.45
CA SER A 46 0.42 18.64 -4.27
C SER A 46 1.36 18.96 -5.44
N ASP A 47 0.89 19.77 -6.40
CA ASP A 47 1.74 20.26 -7.50
C ASP A 47 2.88 21.18 -7.05
N SER A 48 2.81 21.77 -5.85
CA SER A 48 3.85 22.64 -5.31
C SER A 48 4.97 21.88 -4.60
N GLU A 49 4.76 20.61 -4.26
CA GLU A 49 5.67 19.80 -3.43
C GLU A 49 6.27 18.62 -4.20
N CYS A 50 6.77 18.87 -5.40
CA CYS A 50 7.55 17.89 -6.17
C CYS A 50 8.99 17.80 -5.60
N GLY A 51 9.15 17.20 -4.42
CA GLY A 51 10.43 16.80 -3.82
C GLY A 51 10.58 15.26 -3.80
N PRO A 52 11.80 14.72 -3.58
CA PRO A 52 12.08 13.29 -3.81
C PRO A 52 11.26 12.38 -2.89
N GLN A 53 10.60 11.40 -3.51
CA GLN A 53 9.62 10.51 -2.88
C GLN A 53 10.13 9.67 -1.70
N THR A 54 9.39 9.72 -0.59
CA THR A 54 9.50 8.76 0.52
C THR A 54 8.89 7.43 0.10
N ILE A 55 9.74 6.40 -0.03
CA ILE A 55 9.31 5.01 -0.25
C ILE A 55 8.79 4.48 1.08
N VAL A 56 7.50 4.17 1.16
CA VAL A 56 6.90 3.47 2.31
C VAL A 56 7.24 1.99 2.18
N SER A 57 8.29 1.53 2.85
CA SER A 57 8.58 0.10 3.02
C SER A 57 7.81 -0.43 4.23
N ILE A 58 6.83 -1.31 3.99
CA ILE A 58 6.15 -2.03 5.06
C ILE A 58 7.00 -3.26 5.40
N THR A 59 7.90 -3.14 6.38
CA THR A 59 8.60 -4.31 6.94
C THR A 59 7.68 -4.97 7.97
N GLY A 60 7.16 -6.15 7.63
CA GLY A 60 6.37 -6.95 8.55
C GLY A 60 6.33 -8.41 8.13
N PHE A 61 7.32 -9.18 8.58
CA PHE A 61 7.23 -10.61 8.84
C PHE A 61 8.00 -10.91 10.12
#